data_AF-A0A2N6SXK6-F1
#
_entry.id   AF-A0A2N6SXK6-F1
#
_cell.length_a   1.000
_cell.length_b   1.000
_cell.length_c   1.000
_cell.angle_alpha   90.00
_cell.angle_beta   90.00
_cell.angle_gamma   90.00
#
_symmetry.space_group_name_H-M   'P 1'
#
loop_
_entity.id
_entity.type
_entity.pdbx_description
1 polymer ?
#
loop_
_entity_poly.entity_id
_entity_poly.type
_entity_poly.pdbx_seq_one_letter_code
_entity_poly.pdbx_strand_id
1 'polypeptide(L)' 'MTESCLSADGIAFYRGIVKITSCTWITEDAAPAYKGGRVWQFQASEVDGWA' A
#
# COMPACT_ATOMS: atom_id res chain seq x y z
N MET A 1 -1.33 -12.59 -13.90
CA MET A 1 -1.24 -11.24 -14.52
C MET A 1 -0.49 -10.36 -13.53
N THR A 2 0.46 -9.56 -13.98
CA THR A 2 1.26 -8.71 -13.08
C THR A 2 0.45 -7.48 -12.74
N GLU A 3 -0.19 -7.48 -11.57
CA GLU A 3 -0.87 -6.32 -11.03
C GLU A 3 0.15 -5.18 -10.80
N SER A 4 -0.22 -3.95 -11.15
CA SER A 4 0.65 -2.79 -10.97
C SER A 4 0.73 -2.42 -9.49
N CYS A 5 1.94 -2.46 -8.91
CA CYS A 5 2.15 -2.00 -7.54
C CYS A 5 2.03 -0.48 -7.43
N LEU A 6 1.30 0.00 -6.42
CA LEU A 6 1.09 1.40 -6.09
C LEU A 6 2.07 1.86 -5.01
N SER A 7 2.46 3.13 -5.00
CA SER A 7 3.19 3.73 -3.87
C SER A 7 2.25 3.99 -2.68
N ALA A 8 2.80 4.39 -1.52
CA ALA A 8 2.01 4.81 -0.36
C ALA A 8 0.96 5.89 -0.69
N ASP A 9 1.35 6.92 -1.46
CA ASP A 9 0.40 7.93 -1.96
C ASP A 9 -0.63 7.33 -2.92
N GLY A 10 -0.21 6.42 -3.80
CA GLY A 10 -1.09 5.78 -4.78
C GLY A 10 -2.17 4.91 -4.13
N ILE A 11 -1.80 4.10 -3.14
CA ILE A 11 -2.77 3.27 -2.40
C ILE A 11 -3.68 4.12 -1.52
N ALA A 12 -3.15 5.22 -0.96
CA ALA A 12 -3.95 6.15 -0.18
C ALA A 12 -5.03 6.82 -1.05
N PHE A 13 -4.65 7.28 -2.24
CA PHE A 13 -5.60 7.83 -3.22
C PHE A 13 -6.61 6.78 -3.69
N TYR A 14 -6.14 5.55 -3.98
CA TYR A 14 -6.99 4.45 -4.43
C TYR A 14 -8.07 4.09 -3.39
N ARG A 15 -7.71 3.95 -2.11
CA ARG A 15 -8.66 3.65 -1.02
C ARG A 15 -9.43 4.88 -0.49
N GLY A 16 -9.12 6.08 -0.98
CA GLY A 16 -9.71 7.31 -0.46
C GLY A 16 -9.31 7.64 0.97
N ILE A 17 -8.14 7.17 1.42
CA ILE A 17 -7.58 7.45 2.74
C ILE A 17 -6.49 8.50 2.66
N VAL A 18 -6.14 9.08 3.81
CA VAL A 18 -5.03 10.03 3.91
C VAL A 18 -3.68 9.29 3.84
N LYS A 19 -2.69 9.91 3.20
CA LYS A 19 -1.31 9.34 3.08
C LYS A 19 -0.75 8.89 4.42
N ILE A 20 -1.01 9.64 5.50
CA ILE A 20 -0.51 9.29 6.84
C ILE A 20 -0.97 7.88 7.26
N THR A 21 -2.21 7.48 6.93
CA THR A 21 -2.71 6.13 7.21
C THR A 21 -1.93 5.05 6.44
N SER A 22 -1.61 5.28 5.17
CA SER A 22 -0.77 4.35 4.41
C SER A 22 0.67 4.25 4.95
N CYS A 23 1.21 5.34 5.51
CA CYS A 23 2.49 5.31 6.19
C CYS A 23 2.41 4.54 7.51
N THR A 24 1.33 4.72 8.26
CA THR A 24 1.05 3.97 9.49
C THR A 24 1.00 2.46 9.24
N TRP A 25 0.38 2.02 8.15
CA TRP A 25 0.36 0.59 7.79
C TRP A 25 1.74 -0.01 7.56
N ILE A 26 2.68 0.75 6.99
CA ILE A 26 4.06 0.30 6.80
C ILE A 26 4.77 0.21 8.16
N THR A 27 4.56 1.19 9.03
CA THR A 27 5.25 1.23 10.33
C THR A 27 4.73 0.19 11.31
N GLU A 28 3.43 -0.12 11.23
CA GLU A 28 2.78 -1.11 12.09
C GLU A 28 2.74 -2.50 11.47
N ASP A 29 3.31 -2.67 10.27
CA ASP A 29 3.16 -3.89 9.44
C ASP A 29 1.69 -4.32 9.32
N ALA A 30 0.78 -3.34 9.37
CA ALA A 30 -0.64 -3.61 9.46
C ALA A 30 -1.15 -4.14 8.13
N ALA A 31 -0.63 -3.64 7.00
CA ALA A 31 -1.06 -4.01 5.66
C ALA A 31 0.06 -4.65 4.84
N PRO A 32 -0.27 -5.48 3.83
CA PRO A 32 0.71 -6.03 2.90
C PRO A 32 1.45 -4.93 2.14
N ALA A 33 2.72 -4.74 2.48
CA ALA A 33 3.61 -3.75 1.88
C ALA A 33 4.96 -4.38 1.53
N TYR A 34 5.46 -4.05 0.34
CA TYR A 34 6.69 -4.57 -0.22
C TYR A 34 7.71 -3.47 -0.43
N LYS A 35 8.98 -3.72 -0.10
CA LYS A 35 10.05 -2.74 -0.31
C LYS A 35 10.60 -2.82 -1.73
N GLY A 36 9.99 -2.09 -2.65
CA GLY A 36 10.43 -1.91 -4.03
C GLY A 36 11.55 -0.88 -4.15
N GLY A 37 12.78 -1.24 -3.76
CA GLY A 37 13.94 -0.35 -3.82
C GLY A 37 13.90 0.75 -2.74
N ARG A 38 13.74 2.02 -3.16
CA ARG A 38 13.72 3.17 -2.23
C ARG A 38 12.33 3.50 -1.68
N VAL A 39 11.28 2.94 -2.26
CA VAL A 39 9.89 3.23 -1.88
C VAL A 39 9.17 1.95 -1.50
N TRP A 40 8.21 2.10 -0.60
CA TRP A 40 7.25 1.04 -0.30
C TRP A 40 6.20 0.97 -1.40
N GLN A 41 5.84 -0.25 -1.74
CA GLN A 41 4.93 -0.63 -2.80
C GLN A 41 3.82 -1.49 -2.24
N PHE A 42 2.59 -1.26 -2.69
CA PHE A 42 1.38 -1.95 -2.28
C PHE A 42 0.71 -2.56 -3.50
N GLN A 43 0.16 -3.75 -3.36
CA GLN A 43 -0.74 -4.31 -4.37
C GLN A 43 -2.17 -4.02 -3.98
N ALA A 44 -2.93 -3.33 -4.85
CA ALA A 44 -4.33 -2.98 -4.58
C ALA A 44 -5.17 -4.22 -4.26
N SER A 45 -5.05 -5.27 -5.09
CA SER A 45 -5.73 -6.54 -4.91
C SER A 45 -5.42 -7.23 -3.57
N GLU A 46 -4.19 -7.11 -3.07
CA GLU A 46 -3.80 -7.71 -1.80
C GLU A 46 -4.27 -6.88 -0.60
N VAL A 47 -4.17 -5.56 -0.71
CA VAL A 47 -4.71 -4.63 0.29
C VAL A 47 -6.24 -4.71 0.35
N ASP A 48 -6.93 -4.92 -0.76
CA ASP A 48 -8.39 -5.09 -0.80
C ASP A 48 -8.85 -6.46 -0.27
N GLY A 49 -8.02 -7.50 -0.43
CA GLY A 49 -8.24 -8.82 0.16
C GLY A 49 -7.79 -8.96 1.62
N TRP A 50 -7.03 -7.99 2.12
CA TRP A 50 -6.59 -7.90 3.51
C TRP A 50 -7.74 -7.40 4.38
N ALA A 51 -8.40 -8.36 5.06
CA ALA A 51 -9.47 -8.15 6.03
C ALA A 51 -8.94 -8.25 7.46
#